data_AF-A0A820SRI1-F1
#
_entry.id   AF-A0A820SRI1-F1
#
_cell.length_a   1.000
_cell.length_b   1.000
_cell.length_c   1.000
_cell.angle_alpha   90.00
_cell.angle_beta   90.00
_cell.angle_gamma   90.00
#
_symmetry.space_group_name_H-M   'P 1'
#
loop_
_entity.id
_entity.type
_entity.pdbx_description
1 polymer ?
#
loop_
_entity_poly.entity_id
_entity_poly.type
_entity_poly.pdbx_seq_one_letter_code
_entity_poly.pdbx_strand_id
1 'polypeptide(L)'
;MAVFQGTNFNKKRSRCIARWIICLLPFLILSSMIYEFINRDLFDDYEERRVWCVVRYSKSIELYTNIVQYFHFIAPFLANLISAIFIIVYITRLKTTVQSQFSSQQQLLNQINQHKQLVISPIILA
;
A
#
# COMPACT_ATOMS: atom_id res chain seq x y z
N MET A 1 1.38 -12.49 9.23
CA MET A 1 0.89 -13.78 8.67
C MET A 1 1.46 -15.02 9.37
N ALA A 2 2.78 -15.11 9.61
CA ALA A 2 3.41 -16.31 10.18
C ALA A 2 2.88 -16.72 11.56
N VAL A 3 2.61 -15.74 12.43
CA VAL A 3 2.08 -15.97 13.79
C VAL A 3 0.64 -16.52 13.76
N PHE A 4 -0.17 -16.14 12.75
CA PHE A 4 -1.57 -16.56 12.64
C PHE A 4 -1.74 -18.03 12.27
N GLN A 5 -0.88 -18.55 11.38
CA GLN A 5 -1.03 -19.92 10.88
C GLN A 5 -0.54 -20.98 11.86
N GLY A 6 0.19 -20.61 12.93
CA GLY A 6 0.65 -21.54 13.96
C GLY A 6 1.36 -22.76 13.36
N THR A 7 0.84 -23.96 13.63
CA THR A 7 1.35 -25.24 13.10
C THR A 7 1.13 -25.43 11.60
N ASN A 8 0.19 -24.70 10.99
CA ASN A 8 -0.10 -24.76 9.56
C ASN A 8 0.77 -23.78 8.74
N PHE A 9 1.71 -23.05 9.36
CA PHE A 9 2.54 -22.10 8.66
C PHE A 9 3.57 -22.78 7.76
N ASN A 10 3.37 -22.67 6.44
CA ASN A 10 4.33 -23.18 5.47
C ASN A 10 5.33 -22.10 5.04
N LYS A 11 6.52 -22.12 5.67
CA LYS A 11 7.62 -21.19 5.38
C LYS A 11 8.07 -21.22 3.91
N LYS A 12 8.08 -22.39 3.26
CA LYS A 12 8.48 -22.55 1.86
C LYS A 12 7.48 -21.86 0.92
N ARG A 13 6.18 -22.05 1.18
CA ARG A 13 5.10 -21.38 0.43
C ARG A 13 5.12 -19.87 0.63
N SER A 14 5.27 -19.41 1.87
CA SER A 14 5.34 -17.97 2.18
C SER A 14 6.52 -17.29 1.49
N ARG A 15 7.71 -17.90 1.50
CA ARG A 15 8.89 -17.38 0.80
C ARG A 15 8.70 -17.35 -0.72
N CYS A 16 8.05 -18.36 -1.29
CA CYS A 16 7.74 -18.40 -2.72
C CYS A 16 6.84 -17.22 -3.11
N ILE A 17 5.74 -17.02 -2.39
CA ILE A 17 4.80 -15.92 -2.63
C ILE A 17 5.51 -14.56 -2.47
N ALA A 18 6.32 -14.39 -1.41
CA ALA A 18 7.06 -13.16 -1.21
C ALA A 18 8.03 -12.87 -2.37
N ARG A 19 8.74 -13.90 -2.87
CA ARG A 19 9.64 -13.75 -4.03
C ARG A 19 8.87 -13.34 -5.28
N TRP A 20 7.72 -13.97 -5.55
CA TRP A 20 6.86 -13.59 -6.66
C TRP A 20 6.37 -12.14 -6.55
N ILE A 21 5.90 -11.72 -5.37
CA ILE A 21 5.43 -10.35 -5.13
C ILE A 21 6.56 -9.34 -5.32
N ILE A 22 7.75 -9.59 -4.77
CA ILE A 22 8.93 -8.72 -4.90
C ILE A 22 9.34 -8.56 -6.36
N CYS A 23 9.30 -9.64 -7.15
CA CYS A 23 9.61 -9.56 -8.57
C CYS A 23 8.50 -8.86 -9.37
N LEU A 24 7.24 -9.16 -9.09
CA LEU A 24 6.09 -8.73 -9.89
C LEU A 24 5.71 -7.25 -9.65
N LEU A 25 5.87 -6.75 -8.42
CA LEU A 25 5.54 -5.36 -8.07
C LEU A 25 6.27 -4.32 -8.94
N PRO A 26 7.61 -4.36 -9.09
CA PRO A 26 8.32 -3.41 -9.95
C PRO A 26 7.84 -3.43 -11.40
N PHE A 27 7.55 -4.62 -11.96
CA PHE A 27 7.03 -4.72 -13.33
C PHE A 27 5.66 -4.06 -13.47
N LEU A 28 4.78 -4.25 -12.49
CA LEU A 28 3.47 -3.58 -12.50
C LEU A 28 3.63 -2.06 -12.41
N ILE A 29 4.47 -1.57 -11.51
CA ILE A 29 4.73 -0.13 -11.35
C ILE A 29 5.28 0.47 -12.66
N LEU A 30 6.29 -0.16 -13.26
CA LEU A 30 6.87 0.30 -14.54
C LEU A 30 5.84 0.29 -15.67
N SER A 31 5.04 -0.77 -15.78
CA SER A 31 3.97 -0.87 -16.78
C SER A 31 2.94 0.24 -16.61
N SER A 32 2.64 0.60 -15.36
CA SER A 32 1.71 1.68 -15.06
C SER A 32 2.26 3.06 -15.41
N MET A 33 3.58 3.24 -15.56
CA MET A 33 4.19 4.52 -15.94
C MET A 33 4.45 4.64 -17.45
N ILE A 34 4.26 3.57 -18.22
CA ILE A 34 4.62 3.55 -19.64
C ILE A 34 3.83 4.57 -20.47
N TYR A 35 2.59 4.90 -20.06
CA TYR A 35 1.76 5.89 -20.74
C TYR A 35 2.34 7.31 -20.65
N GLU A 36 3.07 7.64 -19.57
CA GLU A 36 3.71 8.95 -19.41
C GLU A 36 4.90 9.11 -20.36
N PHE A 37 5.60 8.02 -20.65
CA PHE A 37 6.71 8.04 -21.60
C PHE A 37 6.24 8.16 -23.04
N ILE A 38 5.13 7.53 -23.40
CA ILE A 38 4.62 7.50 -24.79
C ILE A 38 4.03 8.85 -25.21
N ASN A 39 3.40 9.60 -24.29
CA ASN A 39 2.68 10.83 -24.63
C ASN A 39 3.51 12.12 -24.42
N ARG A 40 4.82 12.00 -24.22
CA ARG A 40 5.71 13.17 -24.12
C ARG A 40 5.95 13.75 -25.51
N ASP A 41 5.38 14.92 -25.75
CA ASP A 41 5.64 15.71 -26.95
C ASP A 41 6.62 16.84 -26.64
N LEU A 42 7.52 17.11 -27.60
CA LEU A 42 8.35 18.31 -27.59
C LEU A 42 7.61 19.37 -28.40
N PHE A 43 7.24 20.46 -27.74
CA PHE A 43 6.63 21.63 -28.35
C PHE A 43 7.70 22.73 -28.48
N ASP A 44 7.95 23.16 -29.71
CA ASP A 44 8.90 24.25 -29.98
C ASP A 44 8.18 25.59 -29.94
N ASP A 45 8.55 26.42 -28.97
CA ASP A 45 8.04 27.78 -28.81
C ASP A 45 8.97 28.73 -29.57
N TYR A 46 8.57 29.05 -30.80
CA TYR A 46 9.30 29.93 -31.70
C TYR A 46 9.36 31.38 -31.22
N GLU A 47 8.42 31.82 -30.37
CA GLU A 47 8.37 33.17 -29.83
C GLU A 47 9.41 33.35 -28.71
N GLU A 48 9.51 32.37 -27.80
CA GLU A 48 10.49 32.40 -26.71
C GLU A 48 11.83 31.72 -27.06
N ARG A 49 11.95 31.09 -28.24
CA ARG A 49 13.09 30.24 -28.65
C ARG A 49 13.40 29.15 -27.62
N ARG A 50 12.37 28.45 -27.14
CA ARG A 50 12.48 27.41 -26.11
C ARG A 50 11.72 26.16 -26.51
N VAL A 51 12.34 25.01 -26.26
CA VAL A 51 11.68 23.71 -26.43
C VAL A 51 11.07 23.30 -25.10
N TRP A 52 9.74 23.17 -25.07
CA TRP A 52 9.00 22.69 -23.92
C TRP A 52 8.72 21.19 -24.06
N CYS A 53 9.00 20.44 -22.99
CA CYS A 53 8.52 19.07 -22.87
C CYS A 53 7.15 19.11 -22.21
N VAL A 54 6.07 19.01 -23.00
CA VAL A 54 4.69 19.07 -22.51
C VAL A 54 3.99 17.77 -22.81
N VAL A 55 3.32 17.19 -21.82
CA VAL A 55 2.55 15.97 -22.02
C VAL A 55 1.14 16.36 -22.45
N ARG A 56 0.78 16.05 -23.71
CA ARG A 56 -0.57 16.30 -24.23
C ARG A 56 -1.43 15.06 -24.01
N TYR A 57 -2.15 15.03 -22.90
CA TYR A 57 -3.07 13.95 -22.62
C TYR A 57 -4.40 14.15 -23.35
N SER A 58 -4.91 13.08 -23.97
CA SER A 58 -6.34 13.02 -24.30
C SER A 58 -7.16 12.85 -23.01
N LYS A 59 -8.43 13.24 -23.01
CA LYS A 59 -9.31 13.10 -21.83
C LYS A 59 -9.35 11.67 -21.26
N SER A 60 -9.26 10.67 -22.13
CA SER A 60 -9.22 9.25 -21.72
C SER A 60 -7.91 8.88 -21.02
N ILE A 61 -6.78 9.40 -21.49
CA ILE A 61 -5.47 9.16 -20.87
C ILE A 61 -5.40 9.91 -19.54
N GLU A 62 -5.88 11.14 -19.46
CA GLU A 62 -5.95 11.92 -18.23
C GLU A 62 -6.79 11.21 -17.13
N LEU A 63 -7.94 10.64 -17.51
CA LEU A 63 -8.75 9.83 -16.59
C LEU A 63 -7.98 8.60 -16.09
N TYR A 64 -7.28 7.90 -17.00
CA TYR A 64 -6.47 6.74 -16.66
C TYR A 64 -5.32 7.10 -15.71
N THR A 65 -4.54 8.15 -16.03
CA THR A 65 -3.45 8.68 -15.19
C THR A 65 -3.94 8.98 -13.78
N ASN A 66 -5.06 9.69 -13.66
CA ASN A 66 -5.64 10.03 -12.37
C ASN A 66 -6.01 8.76 -11.58
N ILE A 67 -6.68 7.80 -12.20
CA ILE A 67 -7.04 6.52 -11.54
C ILE A 67 -5.78 5.79 -11.06
N VAL A 68 -4.76 5.69 -11.91
CA VAL A 68 -3.49 5.02 -11.57
C VAL A 68 -2.79 5.72 -10.41
N GLN A 69 -2.75 7.05 -10.41
CA GLN A 69 -2.13 7.84 -9.35
C GLN A 69 -2.86 7.70 -8.01
N TYR A 70 -4.19 7.78 -8.02
CA TYR A 70 -4.98 7.51 -6.81
C TYR A 70 -4.77 6.08 -6.30
N PHE A 71 -4.71 5.09 -7.20
CA PHE A 71 -4.46 3.70 -6.81
C PHE A 71 -3.08 3.53 -6.16
N HIS A 72 -2.02 4.09 -6.75
CA HIS A 72 -0.66 4.01 -6.21
C HIS A 72 -0.53 4.67 -4.84
N PHE A 73 -1.31 5.72 -4.57
CA PHE A 73 -1.31 6.38 -3.27
C PHE A 73 -2.17 5.66 -2.23
N ILE A 74 -3.41 5.29 -2.58
CA ILE A 74 -4.40 4.76 -1.65
C ILE A 74 -4.13 3.27 -1.34
N ALA A 75 -3.71 2.47 -2.32
CA ALA A 75 -3.55 1.03 -2.12
C ALA A 75 -2.48 0.66 -1.07
N PRO A 76 -1.27 1.26 -1.06
CA PRO A 76 -0.29 1.00 0.00
C PRO A 76 -0.78 1.43 1.37
N PHE A 77 -1.48 2.57 1.45
CA PHE A 77 -2.06 3.06 2.70
C PHE A 77 -3.09 2.07 3.27
N LEU A 78 -4.07 1.65 2.45
CA LEU A 78 -5.08 0.69 2.86
C LEU A 78 -4.47 -0.67 3.23
N ALA A 79 -3.50 -1.17 2.47
CA ALA A 79 -2.82 -2.44 2.80
C ALA A 79 -2.13 -2.39 4.17
N ASN A 80 -1.44 -1.28 4.47
CA ASN A 80 -0.80 -1.08 5.76
C ASN A 80 -1.82 -0.94 6.90
N LEU A 81 -2.89 -0.16 6.69
CA LEU A 81 -3.96 0.02 7.67
C LEU A 81 -4.67 -1.30 8.00
N ILE A 82 -5.04 -2.08 6.96
CA ILE A 82 -5.69 -3.39 7.13
C ILE A 82 -4.76 -4.35 7.85
N SER A 83 -3.46 -4.36 7.52
CA SER A 83 -2.46 -5.19 8.21
C SER A 83 -2.37 -4.84 9.70
N ALA A 84 -2.32 -3.56 10.05
CA ALA A 84 -2.28 -3.11 11.43
C ALA A 84 -3.55 -3.48 12.22
N ILE A 85 -4.73 -3.22 11.64
CA ILE A 85 -6.02 -3.60 12.25
C ILE A 85 -6.08 -5.11 12.48
N PHE A 86 -5.68 -5.90 11.49
CA PHE A 86 -5.68 -7.35 11.59
C PHE A 86 -4.78 -7.86 12.73
N ILE A 87 -3.58 -7.29 12.88
CA ILE A 87 -2.66 -7.62 13.98
C ILE A 87 -3.29 -7.29 15.33
N ILE A 88 -3.88 -6.10 15.49
CA ILE A 88 -4.48 -5.65 16.75
C ILE A 88 -5.66 -6.54 17.15
N VAL A 89 -6.58 -6.82 16.21
CA VAL A 89 -7.73 -7.70 16.46
C VAL A 89 -7.26 -9.11 16.83
N TYR A 90 -6.25 -9.63 16.13
CA TYR A 90 -5.70 -10.95 16.41
C TYR A 90 -5.09 -11.05 17.81
N ILE A 91 -4.21 -10.11 18.18
CA ILE A 91 -3.58 -10.10 19.52
C ILE A 91 -4.66 -9.98 20.60
N THR A 92 -5.69 -9.18 20.36
CA THR A 92 -6.79 -9.02 21.32
C THR A 92 -7.56 -10.32 21.52
N ARG A 93 -7.95 -10.99 20.43
CA ARG A 93 -8.63 -12.30 20.49
C ARG A 93 -7.79 -13.36 21.19
N LEU A 94 -6.50 -13.42 20.88
CA LEU A 94 -5.56 -14.35 21.51
C LEU A 94 -5.50 -14.15 23.03
N LYS A 95 -5.43 -12.89 23.48
CA LYS A 95 -5.42 -12.56 24.92
C LYS A 95 -6.74 -12.90 25.61
N THR A 96 -7.88 -12.66 24.96
CA THR A 96 -9.20 -13.02 25.53
C THR A 96 -9.37 -14.53 25.70
N THR A 97 -8.88 -15.36 24.78
CA THR A 97 -8.95 -16.83 24.90
C THR A 97 -8.03 -17.38 25.99
N VAL A 98 -6.87 -16.75 26.22
CA VAL A 98 -5.89 -17.20 27.21
C VAL A 98 -6.18 -16.65 28.61
N GLN A 99 -6.83 -15.49 28.74
CA GLN A 99 -6.99 -14.80 30.03
C GLN A 99 -8.39 -14.17 30.18
N SER A 100 -9.35 -14.97 30.67
CA SER A 100 -10.79 -14.65 30.77
C SER A 100 -11.16 -13.65 31.90
N GLN A 101 -10.30 -12.70 32.25
CA GLN A 101 -10.46 -11.89 33.47
C GLN A 101 -10.66 -10.38 33.25
N PHE A 102 -10.53 -9.86 32.03
CA PHE A 102 -10.70 -8.42 31.77
C PHE A 102 -11.62 -8.12 30.58
N SER A 103 -12.43 -7.06 30.74
CA SER A 103 -13.39 -6.54 29.77
C SER A 103 -12.73 -6.30 28.40
N SER A 104 -13.19 -7.03 27.38
CA SER A 104 -12.62 -7.07 26.02
C SER A 104 -12.40 -5.71 25.37
N GLN A 105 -13.16 -4.67 25.75
CA GLN A 105 -13.03 -3.34 25.16
C GLN A 105 -11.84 -2.54 25.73
N GLN A 106 -11.57 -2.66 27.04
CA GLN A 106 -10.49 -1.91 27.70
C GLN A 106 -9.10 -2.41 27.27
N GLN A 107 -8.97 -3.72 27.07
CA GLN A 107 -7.73 -4.33 26.56
C GLN A 107 -7.45 -3.91 25.10
N LEU A 108 -8.48 -3.81 24.27
CA LEU A 108 -8.38 -3.43 22.86
C LEU A 108 -7.92 -1.96 22.71
N LEU A 109 -8.48 -1.06 23.51
CA LEU A 109 -8.06 0.36 23.60
C LEU A 109 -6.61 0.52 24.04
N ASN A 110 -6.18 -0.24 25.06
CA ASN A 110 -4.78 -0.20 25.52
C ASN A 110 -3.80 -0.76 24.48
N GLN A 111 -4.17 -1.80 23.73
CA GLN A 111 -3.35 -2.34 22.64
C GLN A 111 -3.24 -1.35 21.46
N ILE A 112 -4.33 -0.68 21.10
CA ILE A 112 -4.32 0.40 20.09
C ILE A 112 -3.41 1.55 20.55
N ASN A 113 -3.51 1.97 21.81
CA ASN A 113 -2.64 3.03 22.35
C ASN A 113 -1.17 2.64 22.42
N GLN A 114 -0.85 1.38 22.76
CA GLN A 114 0.52 0.86 22.75
C GLN A 114 1.10 0.77 21.34
N HIS A 115 0.31 0.37 20.35
CA HIS A 115 0.76 0.22 18.97
C HIS A 115 0.36 1.39 18.06
N LYS A 116 0.00 2.56 18.64
CA LYS A 116 -0.44 3.74 17.88
C LYS A 116 0.54 4.14 16.78
N GLN A 117 1.84 3.94 17.00
CA GLN A 117 2.90 4.25 16.03
C GLN A 117 2.82 3.40 14.74
N LEU A 118 2.30 2.17 14.79
CA LEU A 118 2.08 1.34 13.58
C LEU A 118 0.94 1.86 12.70
N VAL A 119 -0.05 2.53 13.30
CA VAL A 119 -1.18 3.15 12.58
C VAL A 119 -0.83 4.58 12.15
N ILE A 120 -0.02 5.28 12.94
CA ILE A 120 0.42 6.66 12.67
C ILE A 120 1.52 6.70 11.59
N SER A 121 2.40 5.69 11.51
CA SER A 121 3.50 5.68 10.54
C SER A 121 3.05 5.76 9.07
N PRO A 122 2.00 5.05 8.62
CA PRO A 122 1.44 5.23 7.28
C PRO A 122 0.73 6.57 7.06
N ILE A 123 0.29 7.24 8.14
CA ILE A 123 -0.42 8.54 8.09
C ILE A 123 0.55 9.70 7.97
N ILE A 124 1.76 9.59 8.55
CA ILE A 124 2.79 10.63 8.50
C ILE A 124 3.58 10.58 7.18
N LEU A 125 3.71 9.41 6.55
CA LEU A 125 4.47 9.21 5.32
C LEU A 125 3.62 9.35 4.04
N ALA A 126 2.30 9.54 4.19
CA ALA A 126 1.36 9.85 3.11
C ALA A 126 1.27 11.37 2.93
#